data_AF-A0A2P8L5W6-F1
#
_entry.id   AF-A0A2P8L5W6-F1
#
_cell.length_a   1.000
_cell.length_b   1.000
_cell.length_c   1.000
_cell.angle_alpha   90.00
_cell.angle_beta   90.00
_cell.angle_gamma   90.00
#
_symmetry.space_group_name_H-M   'P 1'
#
loop_
_entity.id
_entity.type
_entity.pdbx_description
1 polymer ?
#
loop_
_entity_poly.entity_id
_entity_poly.type
_entity_poly.pdbx_seq_one_letter_code
_entity_poly.pdbx_strand_id
1 'polypeptide(L)'
;MSVKPIPEGYHSVTPYMGIDNASEAIEFYKKAFGATQVMRLDMPDGKVGHAELRIGDSALMLGSPCADMALRNPAEHTSVGLHLYVNDVDAQFEQAVAAGASVVSEPKDQFYGDRSASVKDPFGHLWFLATRKENLTETQIRERAMAMFKQG
;
A
#
# COMPACT_ATOMS: atom_id res chain seq x y z
N MET A 1 8.09 -12.25 33.73
CA MET A 1 6.82 -11.53 33.47
C MET A 1 6.21 -12.13 32.20
N SER A 2 4.91 -12.41 32.15
CA SER A 2 4.23 -12.78 30.88
C SER A 2 3.78 -11.51 30.15
N VAL A 3 4.21 -11.39 28.90
CA VAL A 3 4.52 -10.14 28.18
C VAL A 3 4.59 -10.51 26.70
N LYS A 4 3.98 -9.83 25.71
CA LYS A 4 2.80 -8.94 25.69
C LYS A 4 1.92 -9.42 24.49
N PRO A 5 0.59 -9.24 24.46
CA PRO A 5 -0.22 -9.72 23.33
C PRO A 5 -0.01 -8.95 22.01
N ILE A 6 -0.18 -7.61 22.00
CA ILE A 6 0.06 -6.70 20.86
C ILE A 6 0.43 -5.24 21.31
N PRO A 7 1.59 -4.94 21.92
CA PRO A 7 2.21 -3.59 21.78
C PRO A 7 3.76 -3.53 22.00
N GLU A 8 4.56 -2.57 21.54
CA GLU A 8 4.36 -1.38 20.69
C GLU A 8 5.22 -1.56 19.40
N GLY A 9 4.87 -0.87 18.30
CA GLY A 9 5.41 -1.13 16.94
C GLY A 9 4.54 -2.09 16.10
N TYR A 10 3.36 -2.48 16.59
CA TYR A 10 2.62 -3.64 16.08
C TYR A 10 1.58 -3.28 15.03
N HIS A 11 1.37 -4.21 14.10
CA HIS A 11 0.16 -4.29 13.29
C HIS A 11 -0.72 -5.47 13.78
N SER A 12 -1.95 -5.16 14.18
CA SER A 12 -3.01 -6.13 14.50
C SER A 12 -4.00 -6.35 13.35
N VAL A 13 -3.93 -5.49 12.34
CA VAL A 13 -4.81 -5.47 11.17
C VAL A 13 -3.97 -5.82 9.95
N THR A 14 -4.41 -6.82 9.19
CA THR A 14 -3.88 -7.13 7.86
C THR A 14 -4.94 -6.73 6.83
N PRO A 15 -4.65 -5.84 5.88
CA PRO A 15 -5.60 -5.50 4.82
C PRO A 15 -5.88 -6.73 3.95
N TYR A 16 -7.17 -6.92 3.61
CA TYR A 16 -7.62 -7.93 2.65
C TYR A 16 -8.22 -7.22 1.43
N MET A 17 -7.64 -7.45 0.24
CA MET A 17 -8.09 -6.82 -1.01
C MET A 17 -8.93 -7.78 -1.85
N GLY A 18 -10.06 -7.28 -2.37
CA GLY A 18 -10.82 -7.98 -3.40
C GLY A 18 -10.30 -7.55 -4.76
N ILE A 19 -9.70 -8.48 -5.52
CA ILE A 19 -9.13 -8.18 -6.85
C ILE A 19 -9.58 -9.25 -7.83
N ASP A 20 -10.36 -8.87 -8.84
CA ASP A 20 -10.95 -9.83 -9.78
C ASP A 20 -9.88 -10.73 -10.43
N ASN A 21 -8.80 -10.12 -10.93
CA ASN A 21 -7.61 -10.79 -11.48
C ASN A 21 -6.49 -10.97 -10.44
N ALA A 22 -6.81 -11.46 -9.24
CA ALA A 22 -5.86 -11.63 -8.13
C ALA A 22 -4.53 -12.33 -8.49
N SER A 23 -4.52 -13.27 -9.44
CA SER A 23 -3.27 -13.92 -9.89
C SER A 23 -2.32 -12.97 -10.64
N GLU A 24 -2.85 -12.01 -11.40
CA GLU A 24 -2.05 -10.98 -12.07
C GLU A 24 -1.55 -9.95 -11.06
N ALA A 25 -2.38 -9.62 -10.06
CA ALA A 25 -2.02 -8.70 -8.99
C ALA A 25 -0.85 -9.21 -8.13
N ILE A 26 -0.81 -10.51 -7.83
CA ILE A 26 0.34 -11.13 -7.15
C ILE A 26 1.65 -10.92 -7.94
N GLU A 27 1.62 -11.11 -9.26
CA GLU A 27 2.80 -10.89 -10.11
C GLU A 27 3.15 -9.42 -10.29
N PHE A 28 2.15 -8.53 -10.30
CA PHE A 28 2.37 -7.09 -10.24
C PHE A 28 3.04 -6.69 -8.92
N TYR A 29 2.52 -7.10 -7.75
CA TYR A 29 3.10 -6.72 -6.45
C TYR A 29 4.52 -7.28 -6.25
N LYS A 30 4.83 -8.48 -6.78
CA LYS A 30 6.19 -9.02 -6.84
C LYS A 30 7.13 -8.09 -7.62
N LYS A 31 6.72 -7.64 -8.82
CA LYS A 31 7.53 -6.79 -9.71
C LYS A 31 7.62 -5.34 -9.24
N ALA A 32 6.51 -4.76 -8.81
CA ALA A 32 6.40 -3.38 -8.37
C ALA A 32 7.07 -3.20 -7.01
N PHE A 33 6.60 -3.89 -5.97
CA PHE A 33 6.95 -3.61 -4.57
C PHE A 33 7.87 -4.65 -3.92
N GLY A 34 8.44 -5.57 -4.71
CA GLY A 34 9.28 -6.66 -4.19
C GLY A 34 8.51 -7.64 -3.30
N ALA A 35 7.19 -7.75 -3.47
CA ALA A 35 6.36 -8.61 -2.63
C ALA A 35 6.80 -10.08 -2.72
N THR A 36 6.82 -10.78 -1.60
CA THR A 36 7.02 -12.24 -1.56
C THR A 36 5.70 -12.94 -1.26
N GLN A 37 5.45 -14.07 -1.90
CA GLN A 37 4.23 -14.86 -1.70
C GLN A 37 4.45 -15.86 -0.57
N VAL A 38 3.65 -15.74 0.50
CA VAL A 38 3.70 -16.66 1.66
C VAL A 38 2.85 -17.89 1.38
N MET A 39 1.60 -17.68 0.96
CA MET A 39 0.70 -18.76 0.59
C MET A 39 -0.33 -18.33 -0.45
N ARG A 40 -0.92 -19.31 -1.13
CA ARG A 40 -1.99 -19.14 -2.13
C ARG A 40 -2.89 -20.38 -2.09
N LEU A 41 -4.20 -20.16 -2.18
CA LEU A 41 -5.24 -21.17 -2.32
C LEU A 41 -6.06 -20.83 -3.57
N ASP A 42 -6.01 -21.73 -4.55
CA ASP A 42 -6.82 -21.63 -5.76
C ASP A 42 -8.18 -22.30 -5.57
N MET A 43 -9.21 -21.72 -6.17
CA MET A 43 -10.56 -22.28 -6.26
C MET A 43 -10.65 -23.28 -7.42
N PRO A 44 -11.67 -24.17 -7.45
CA PRO A 44 -11.85 -25.13 -8.55
C PRO A 44 -12.02 -24.52 -9.94
N ASP A 45 -12.36 -23.23 -10.05
CA ASP A 45 -12.45 -22.48 -11.30
C ASP A 45 -11.12 -21.83 -11.74
N GLY A 46 -10.03 -22.06 -10.99
CA GLY A 46 -8.69 -21.54 -11.27
C GLY A 46 -8.44 -20.11 -10.75
N LYS A 47 -9.42 -19.45 -10.13
CA LYS A 47 -9.22 -18.14 -9.49
C LYS A 47 -8.53 -18.28 -8.14
N VAL A 48 -7.90 -17.21 -7.67
CA VAL A 48 -7.32 -17.17 -6.31
C VAL A 48 -8.43 -16.94 -5.30
N GLY A 49 -8.75 -17.92 -4.47
CA GLY A 49 -9.69 -17.74 -3.36
C GLY A 49 -9.05 -16.93 -2.22
N HIS A 50 -7.77 -17.20 -1.94
CA HIS A 50 -6.98 -16.50 -0.94
C HIS A 50 -5.49 -16.52 -1.28
N ALA A 51 -4.79 -15.42 -1.03
CA ALA A 51 -3.34 -15.39 -0.97
C ALA A 51 -2.86 -14.44 0.14
N GLU A 52 -1.70 -14.75 0.72
CA GLU A 52 -0.96 -13.87 1.61
C GLU A 52 0.38 -13.51 0.97
N LEU A 53 0.67 -12.21 0.94
CA LEU A 53 1.92 -11.62 0.51
C LEU A 53 2.62 -10.89 1.68
N ARG A 54 3.94 -10.73 1.57
CA ARG A 54 4.77 -9.90 2.45
C ARG A 54 5.50 -8.84 1.65
N ILE A 55 5.40 -7.59 2.10
CA ILE A 55 6.11 -6.44 1.55
C ILE A 55 6.86 -5.79 2.72
N GLY A 56 8.19 -5.85 2.71
CA GLY A 56 8.98 -5.57 3.92
C GLY A 56 8.62 -6.55 5.04
N ASP A 57 8.23 -6.02 6.20
CA ASP A 57 7.69 -6.78 7.34
C ASP A 57 6.16 -6.99 7.30
N SER A 58 5.48 -6.21 6.46
CA SER A 58 4.03 -6.05 6.47
C SER A 58 3.30 -7.15 5.69
N ALA A 59 2.19 -7.62 6.26
CA ALA A 59 1.30 -8.60 5.64
C ALA A 59 0.28 -7.93 4.73
N LEU A 60 -0.07 -8.59 3.63
CA LEU A 60 -1.12 -8.17 2.70
C LEU A 60 -1.88 -9.41 2.22
N MET A 61 -3.19 -9.45 2.44
CA MET A 61 -4.05 -10.54 1.96
C MET A 61 -4.86 -10.09 0.74
N LEU A 62 -5.16 -11.02 -0.17
CA LEU A 62 -6.04 -10.75 -1.30
C LEU A 62 -6.77 -12.00 -1.80
N GLY A 63 -7.78 -11.80 -2.64
CA GLY A 63 -8.48 -12.86 -3.36
C GLY A 63 -9.45 -12.33 -4.41
N SER A 64 -9.83 -13.18 -5.37
CA SER A 64 -10.85 -12.89 -6.38
C SER A 64 -12.24 -12.88 -5.73
N PRO A 65 -12.98 -11.76 -5.80
CA PRO A 65 -14.34 -11.69 -5.26
C PRO A 65 -15.30 -12.68 -5.94
N CYS A 66 -16.16 -13.32 -5.17
CA CYS A 66 -17.34 -13.99 -5.71
C CYS A 66 -18.60 -13.12 -5.54
N ALA A 67 -19.66 -13.44 -6.28
CA ALA A 67 -20.87 -12.62 -6.39
C ALA A 67 -21.53 -12.28 -5.04
N ASP A 68 -21.41 -13.15 -4.03
CA ASP A 68 -22.04 -12.99 -2.72
C ASP A 68 -21.15 -12.26 -1.68
N MET A 69 -19.89 -11.97 -2.00
CA MET A 69 -19.01 -11.21 -1.08
C MET A 69 -19.32 -9.71 -1.09
N ALA A 70 -19.13 -9.05 0.06
CA ALA A 70 -19.17 -7.59 0.14
C ALA A 70 -17.88 -6.91 -0.36
N LEU A 71 -16.75 -7.64 -0.35
CA LEU A 71 -15.45 -7.15 -0.81
C LEU A 71 -15.38 -7.18 -2.35
N ARG A 72 -14.83 -6.12 -2.95
CA ARG A 72 -14.75 -5.90 -4.40
C ARG A 72 -13.47 -5.16 -4.78
N ASN A 73 -13.13 -5.26 -6.06
CA ASN A 73 -12.23 -4.34 -6.75
C ASN A 73 -12.73 -2.88 -6.58
N PRO A 74 -11.86 -1.91 -6.28
CA PRO A 74 -12.20 -0.50 -6.29
C PRO A 74 -12.84 -0.04 -7.62
N ALA A 75 -13.82 0.85 -7.52
CA ALA A 75 -14.38 1.51 -8.70
C ALA A 75 -13.47 2.68 -9.16
N GLU A 76 -14.06 3.74 -9.71
CA GLU A 76 -13.32 4.95 -10.09
C GLU A 76 -12.49 5.53 -8.93
N HIS A 77 -13.04 5.49 -7.71
CA HIS A 77 -12.41 5.95 -6.48
C HIS A 77 -12.34 4.84 -5.43
N THR A 78 -11.35 4.94 -4.52
CA THR A 78 -11.22 4.08 -3.34
C THR A 78 -11.30 4.91 -2.06
N SER A 79 -11.94 4.38 -1.01
CA SER A 79 -11.95 4.96 0.33
C SER A 79 -10.75 4.53 1.18
N VAL A 80 -9.99 3.54 0.73
CA VAL A 80 -8.80 2.99 1.41
C VAL A 80 -7.60 3.08 0.49
N GLY A 81 -6.51 3.65 1.01
CA GLY A 81 -5.19 3.59 0.38
C GLY A 81 -4.20 2.84 1.27
N LEU A 82 -3.24 2.15 0.66
CA LEU A 82 -2.18 1.43 1.34
C LEU A 82 -0.94 2.31 1.42
N HIS A 83 -0.45 2.57 2.63
CA HIS A 83 0.74 3.39 2.85
C HIS A 83 1.95 2.49 3.08
N LEU A 84 2.90 2.53 2.15
CA LEU A 84 4.13 1.74 2.16
C LEU A 84 5.34 2.66 2.38
N TYR A 85 6.03 2.47 3.50
CA TYR A 85 7.36 3.04 3.69
C TYR A 85 8.41 2.21 2.96
N VAL A 86 9.33 2.89 2.27
CA VAL A 86 10.44 2.28 1.52
C VAL A 86 11.74 3.06 1.75
N ASN A 87 12.86 2.38 1.50
CA ASN A 87 14.20 2.96 1.65
C ASN A 87 14.47 4.09 0.64
N ASP A 88 13.90 4.00 -0.56
CA ASP A 88 14.00 5.00 -1.62
C ASP A 88 12.67 5.07 -2.37
N VAL A 89 11.96 6.19 -2.21
CA VAL A 89 10.64 6.43 -2.80
C VAL A 89 10.71 6.74 -4.30
N ASP A 90 11.81 7.33 -4.79
CA ASP A 90 11.97 7.66 -6.21
C ASP A 90 12.19 6.39 -7.02
N ALA A 91 13.15 5.55 -6.60
CA ALA A 91 13.40 4.26 -7.23
C ALA A 91 12.19 3.32 -7.14
N GLN A 92 11.50 3.30 -5.99
CA GLN A 92 10.30 2.48 -5.82
C GLN A 92 9.13 2.96 -6.69
N PHE A 93 8.96 4.28 -6.86
CA PHE A 93 7.94 4.87 -7.71
C PHE A 93 8.20 4.52 -9.19
N GLU A 94 9.43 4.73 -9.68
CA GLU A 94 9.82 4.35 -11.05
C GLU A 94 9.57 2.87 -11.32
N GLN A 95 9.95 1.99 -10.38
CA GLN A 95 9.72 0.54 -10.49
C GLN A 95 8.22 0.19 -10.55
N ALA A 96 7.37 0.85 -9.76
CA ALA A 96 5.93 0.62 -9.77
C ALA A 96 5.29 1.09 -11.08
N VAL A 97 5.69 2.27 -11.60
CA VAL A 97 5.22 2.79 -12.89
C VAL A 97 5.67 1.88 -14.04
N ALA A 98 6.93 1.44 -14.04
CA ALA A 98 7.45 0.49 -15.04
C ALA A 98 6.75 -0.88 -14.99
N ALA A 99 6.24 -1.30 -13.82
CA ALA A 99 5.42 -2.49 -13.67
C ALA A 99 3.95 -2.31 -14.11
N GLY A 100 3.53 -1.09 -14.45
CA GLY A 100 2.20 -0.77 -14.97
C GLY A 100 1.31 0.11 -14.08
N ALA A 101 1.83 0.64 -12.96
CA ALA A 101 1.06 1.57 -12.12
C ALA A 101 0.84 2.92 -12.81
N SER A 102 -0.34 3.51 -12.61
CA SER A 102 -0.64 4.88 -13.05
C SER A 102 -0.19 5.89 -12.00
N VAL A 103 0.49 6.96 -12.42
CA VAL A 103 0.88 8.06 -11.53
C VAL A 103 -0.36 8.79 -11.02
N VAL A 104 -0.41 9.02 -9.69
CA VAL A 104 -1.41 9.88 -9.04
C VAL A 104 -0.76 11.14 -8.50
N SER A 105 0.45 11.04 -7.94
CA SER A 105 1.31 12.20 -7.66
C SER A 105 2.80 11.83 -7.70
N GLU A 106 3.58 12.64 -8.41
CA GLU A 106 5.04 12.52 -8.50
C GLU A 106 5.74 12.63 -7.14
N PRO A 107 6.92 12.00 -6.96
CA PRO A 107 7.73 12.10 -5.74
C PRO A 107 8.11 13.54 -5.39
N LYS A 108 7.67 13.99 -4.21
CA LYS A 108 7.99 15.33 -3.68
C LYS A 108 8.24 15.32 -2.18
N ASP A 109 9.05 16.27 -1.74
CA ASP A 109 9.34 16.50 -0.32
C ASP A 109 8.13 17.20 0.32
N GLN A 110 7.74 16.74 1.52
CA GLN A 110 6.50 17.15 2.17
C GLN A 110 6.77 17.91 3.47
N PHE A 111 5.84 18.78 3.86
CA PHE A 111 5.95 19.58 5.09
C PHE A 111 6.11 18.73 6.37
N TYR A 112 5.65 17.47 6.34
CA TYR A 112 5.70 16.50 7.44
C TYR A 112 6.99 15.66 7.51
N GLY A 113 8.00 15.95 6.68
CA GLY A 113 9.35 15.36 6.78
C GLY A 113 9.54 14.05 6.02
N ASP A 114 8.56 13.60 5.26
CA ASP A 114 8.71 12.52 4.28
C ASP A 114 8.92 13.10 2.88
N ARG A 115 9.63 12.34 2.02
CA ARG A 115 9.46 12.43 0.58
C ARG A 115 8.42 11.39 0.20
N SER A 116 7.35 11.78 -0.49
CA SER A 116 6.26 10.86 -0.84
C SER A 116 5.71 11.04 -2.24
N ALA A 117 5.18 9.95 -2.77
CA ALA A 117 4.53 9.81 -4.06
C ALA A 117 3.24 9.01 -3.91
N SER A 118 2.40 8.99 -4.95
CA SER A 118 1.26 8.07 -4.98
C SER A 118 0.99 7.52 -6.38
N VAL A 119 0.56 6.27 -6.43
CA VAL A 119 0.23 5.54 -7.66
C VAL A 119 -1.07 4.76 -7.48
N LYS A 120 -1.81 4.57 -8.58
CA LYS A 120 -2.95 3.65 -8.67
C LYS A 120 -2.46 2.39 -9.39
N ASP A 121 -2.59 1.23 -8.76
CA ASP A 121 -2.19 -0.03 -9.40
C ASP A 121 -3.18 -0.43 -10.53
N PRO A 122 -2.82 -1.40 -11.40
CA PRO A 122 -3.70 -1.83 -12.50
C PRO A 122 -5.08 -2.36 -12.05
N PHE A 123 -5.24 -2.66 -10.77
CA PHE A 123 -6.43 -3.22 -10.15
C PHE A 123 -7.18 -2.18 -9.32
N GLY A 124 -6.84 -0.89 -9.48
CA GLY A 124 -7.58 0.23 -8.93
C GLY A 124 -7.24 0.62 -7.49
N HIS A 125 -6.35 -0.10 -6.80
CA HIS A 125 -5.97 0.25 -5.44
C HIS A 125 -4.99 1.43 -5.41
N LEU A 126 -5.17 2.33 -4.44
CA LEU A 126 -4.33 3.49 -4.23
C LEU A 126 -3.18 3.15 -3.28
N TRP A 127 -1.95 3.45 -3.71
CA TRP A 127 -0.73 3.26 -2.95
C TRP A 127 -0.08 4.61 -2.67
N PHE A 128 0.25 4.86 -1.41
CA PHE A 128 1.11 5.97 -0.98
C PHE A 128 2.50 5.40 -0.68
N LEU A 129 3.52 5.94 -1.35
CA LEU A 129 4.92 5.54 -1.17
C LEU A 129 5.63 6.65 -0.41
N ALA A 130 6.43 6.32 0.61
CA ALA A 130 7.14 7.31 1.40
C ALA A 130 8.54 6.86 1.85
N THR A 131 9.46 7.82 1.92
CA THR A 131 10.75 7.68 2.60
C THR A 131 10.92 8.82 3.59
N ARG A 132 11.22 8.50 4.85
CA ARG A 132 11.46 9.48 5.91
C ARG A 132 12.76 10.25 5.66
N LYS A 133 12.66 11.57 5.48
CA LYS A 133 13.80 12.48 5.28
C LYS A 133 14.17 13.24 6.55
N GLU A 134 13.19 13.62 7.36
CA GLU A 134 13.36 14.42 8.57
C GLU A 134 12.44 13.93 9.71
N ASN A 135 13.00 13.74 10.90
CA ASN A 135 12.23 13.40 12.09
C ASN A 135 11.73 14.67 12.77
N LEU A 136 10.42 14.89 12.70
CA LEU A 136 9.74 16.07 13.23
C LEU A 136 8.87 15.74 14.43
N THR A 137 8.80 16.65 15.38
CA THR A 137 7.78 16.65 16.42
C THR A 137 6.41 17.03 15.83
N GLU A 138 5.33 16.59 16.47
CA GLU A 138 3.97 16.94 16.02
C GLU A 138 3.75 18.46 15.96
N THR A 139 4.32 19.22 16.90
CA THR A 139 4.28 20.69 16.90
C THR A 139 4.89 21.28 15.63
N GLN A 140 6.09 20.83 15.23
CA GLN A 140 6.74 21.30 14.00
C GLN A 140 5.93 20.94 12.75
N ILE A 141 5.32 19.75 12.71
CA ILE A 141 4.44 19.36 11.59
C ILE A 141 3.22 20.29 11.53
N ARG A 142 2.56 20.55 12.66
CA ARG A 142 1.39 21.44 12.75
C ARG A 142 1.74 22.89 12.34
N GLU A 143 2.89 23.40 12.77
CA GLU A 143 3.37 24.74 12.40
C GLU A 143 3.64 24.86 10.90
N ARG A 144 4.36 23.89 10.30
CA ARG A 144 4.62 23.85 8.85
C ARG A 144 3.33 23.70 8.05
N ALA A 145 2.38 22.88 8.51
CA ALA A 145 1.06 22.75 7.89
C ALA A 145 0.28 24.07 7.88
N MET A 146 0.23 24.77 9.02
CA MET A 146 -0.43 26.08 9.11
C MET A 146 0.21 27.14 8.22
N ALA A 147 1.55 27.11 8.06
CA ALA A 147 2.24 28.01 7.15
C ALA A 147 1.89 27.72 5.68
N MET A 148 1.78 26.44 5.30
CA MET A 148 1.43 26.01 3.95
C MET A 148 -0.03 26.32 3.58
N PHE A 149 -1.00 25.96 4.44
CA PHE A 149 -2.43 26.15 4.16
C PHE A 149 -2.94 27.60 4.28
N LYS A 150 -2.11 28.54 4.75
CA LYS A 150 -2.42 29.98 4.71
C LYS A 150 -1.97 30.68 3.42
N GLN A 151 -1.30 29.97 2.51
CA GLN A 151 -0.74 30.50 1.26
C GLN A 151 -1.52 30.08 0.00
N GLY A 152 -2.63 29.36 0.16
CA GLY A 152 -3.57 28.97 -0.91
C GLY A 152 -5.00 29.38 -0.55
#